data_AF-A0A7W6ZZC0-F1
#
_entry.id   AF-A0A7W6ZZC0-F1
#
_cell.length_a   1.000
_cell.length_b   1.000
_cell.length_c   1.000
_cell.angle_alpha   90.00
_cell.angle_beta   90.00
_cell.angle_gamma   90.00
#
_symmetry.space_group_name_H-M   'P 1'
#
loop_
_entity.id
_entity.type
_entity.pdbx_description
1 polymer ?
#
loop_
_entity_poly.entity_id
_entity_poly.type
_entity_poly.pdbx_seq_one_letter_code
_entity_poly.pdbx_strand_id
1 'polypeptide(L)'
;MKEKIEIIKDLSIEEREEIFVDIARTLEGTAREAFVEGNRHFAALSANMAEAIRVNADELARDEPENAARVLQKATAMISQFKAVHPYHMISHSLH
;
A
#
# COMPACT_ATOMS: atom_id res chain seq x y z
N MET A 1 -11.23 0.11 -8.66
CA MET A 1 -10.39 0.43 -7.46
C MET A 1 -11.15 1.18 -6.36
N LYS A 2 -12.21 1.95 -6.66
CA LYS A 2 -13.14 2.48 -5.62
C LYS A 2 -13.85 1.37 -4.82
N GLU A 3 -14.04 0.18 -5.41
CA GLU A 3 -14.68 -0.97 -4.75
C GLU A 3 -13.94 -1.47 -3.51
N LYS A 4 -12.61 -1.37 -3.45
CA LYS A 4 -11.84 -1.86 -2.28
C LYS A 4 -12.14 -1.11 -0.98
N ILE A 5 -12.64 0.13 -1.07
CA ILE A 5 -12.91 0.97 0.11
C ILE A 5 -14.21 0.58 0.80
N GLU A 6 -15.26 0.24 0.05
CA GLU A 6 -16.51 -0.26 0.64
C GLU A 6 -16.32 -1.65 1.24
N ILE A 7 -15.47 -2.47 0.62
CA ILE A 7 -15.18 -3.84 1.08
C ILE A 7 -14.59 -3.85 2.49
N ILE A 8 -13.69 -2.90 2.86
CA ILE A 8 -13.05 -2.87 4.18
C ILE A 8 -14.07 -2.80 5.32
N LYS A 9 -15.20 -2.11 5.13
CA LYS A 9 -16.22 -1.94 6.18
C LYS A 9 -16.82 -3.27 6.61
N ASP A 10 -16.92 -4.22 5.69
CA ASP A 10 -17.53 -5.53 5.92
C ASP A 10 -16.51 -6.63 6.26
N LEU A 11 -15.21 -6.34 6.14
CA LEU A 11 -14.13 -7.27 6.48
C LEU A 11 -13.90 -7.38 7.98
N SER A 12 -13.48 -8.57 8.41
CA SER A 12 -12.97 -8.83 9.75
C SER A 12 -11.66 -8.09 10.01
N ILE A 13 -11.30 -7.92 11.28
CA ILE A 13 -10.03 -7.27 11.68
C ILE A 13 -8.84 -7.99 11.04
N GLU A 14 -8.84 -9.33 11.03
CA GLU A 14 -7.75 -10.13 10.45
C GLU A 14 -7.59 -9.88 8.95
N GLU A 15 -8.70 -9.86 8.19
CA GLU A 15 -8.68 -9.57 6.75
C GLU A 15 -8.23 -8.13 6.46
N ARG A 16 -8.60 -7.17 7.32
CA ARG A 16 -8.14 -5.78 7.18
C ARG A 16 -6.64 -5.67 7.42
N GLU A 17 -6.14 -6.33 8.45
CA GLU A 17 -4.71 -6.36 8.77
C GLU A 17 -3.90 -6.95 7.61
N GLU A 18 -4.37 -8.05 7.02
CA GLU A 18 -3.74 -8.66 5.85
C GLU A 18 -3.65 -7.67 4.67
N ILE A 19 -4.72 -6.92 4.40
CA ILE A 19 -4.72 -5.88 3.36
C ILE A 19 -3.67 -4.80 3.63
N PHE A 20 -3.52 -4.37 4.89
CA PHE A 20 -2.49 -3.39 5.26
C PHE A 20 -1.08 -3.95 5.11
N VAL A 21 -0.87 -5.21 5.46
CA VAL A 21 0.42 -5.88 5.27
C VAL A 21 0.77 -5.97 3.78
N ASP A 22 -0.20 -6.32 2.93
CA ASP A 22 0.01 -6.45 1.49
C ASP A 22 0.25 -5.11 0.79
N ILE A 23 -0.47 -4.05 1.19
CA ILE A 23 -0.22 -2.72 0.64
C ILE A 23 1.17 -2.22 1.04
N ALA A 24 1.61 -2.50 2.27
CA ALA A 24 2.96 -2.14 2.75
C ALA A 24 4.04 -2.87 1.95
N ARG A 25 3.90 -4.17 1.70
CA ARG A 25 4.80 -4.94 0.83
C ARG A 25 4.86 -4.36 -0.59
N THR A 26 3.71 -3.97 -1.13
CA THR A 26 3.66 -3.38 -2.48
C THR A 26 4.37 -2.02 -2.52
N LEU A 27 4.19 -1.18 -1.50
CA LEU A 27 4.90 0.10 -1.38
C LEU A 27 6.41 -0.08 -1.23
N GLU A 28 6.86 -1.10 -0.49
CA GLU A 28 8.28 -1.43 -0.37
C GLU A 28 8.89 -1.86 -1.73
N GLY A 29 8.16 -2.68 -2.50
CA GLY A 29 8.55 -3.02 -3.88
C GLY A 29 8.65 -1.77 -4.77
N THR A 30 7.65 -0.89 -4.69
CA THR A 30 7.61 0.39 -5.41
C THR A 30 8.79 1.29 -5.02
N ALA A 31 9.13 1.33 -3.72
CA ALA A 31 10.26 2.09 -3.21
C ALA A 31 11.58 1.59 -3.79
N ARG A 32 11.75 0.26 -3.85
CA ARG A 32 12.94 -0.38 -4.40
C ARG A 32 13.08 -0.10 -5.89
N GLU A 33 12.00 -0.22 -6.66
CA GLU A 33 11.99 0.10 -8.10
C GLU A 33 12.36 1.57 -8.33
N ALA A 34 11.70 2.49 -7.63
CA ALA A 34 11.99 3.92 -7.70
C ALA A 34 13.45 4.25 -7.35
N PHE A 35 14.02 3.54 -6.38
CA PHE A 35 15.43 3.73 -6.00
C PHE A 35 16.38 3.30 -7.13
N VAL A 36 16.11 2.14 -7.75
CA VAL A 36 16.89 1.61 -8.89
C VAL A 36 16.82 2.54 -10.09
N GLU A 37 15.67 3.16 -10.34
CA GLU A 37 15.47 4.14 -11.41
C GLU A 37 16.04 5.54 -11.10
N GLY A 38 16.62 5.73 -9.90
CA GLY A 38 17.23 6.99 -9.47
C GLY A 38 16.25 8.01 -8.86
N ASN A 39 14.97 7.68 -8.74
CA ASN A 39 13.96 8.50 -8.06
C ASN A 39 14.03 8.32 -6.53
N ARG A 40 15.14 8.80 -5.95
CA ARG A 40 15.45 8.64 -4.50
C ARG A 40 14.41 9.28 -3.59
N HIS A 41 13.80 10.39 -4.01
CA HIS A 41 12.77 11.06 -3.21
C HIS A 41 11.50 10.22 -3.13
N PHE A 42 11.02 9.71 -4.26
CA PHE A 42 9.86 8.84 -4.28
C PHE A 42 10.12 7.51 -3.57
N ALA A 43 11.34 6.97 -3.70
CA ALA A 43 11.77 5.78 -2.98
C ALA A 43 11.67 5.96 -1.46
N ALA A 44 12.23 7.05 -0.93
CA ALA A 44 12.17 7.34 0.50
C ALA A 44 10.72 7.56 0.98
N LEU A 45 9.91 8.29 0.22
CA LEU A 45 8.49 8.51 0.54
C LEU A 45 7.71 7.17 0.61
N SER A 46 7.95 6.29 -0.37
CA SER A 46 7.32 4.97 -0.45
C SER A 46 7.75 4.04 0.67
N ALA A 47 9.04 4.01 0.98
CA ALA A 47 9.57 3.21 2.09
C ALA A 47 9.00 3.68 3.44
N ASN A 48 8.98 5.00 3.69
CA ASN A 48 8.42 5.55 4.93
C ASN A 48 6.93 5.23 5.09
N MET A 49 6.15 5.29 3.99
CA MET A 49 4.74 4.93 4.04
C MET A 49 4.53 3.43 4.24
N ALA A 50 5.35 2.58 3.61
CA ALA A 50 5.32 1.13 3.83
C ALA A 50 5.60 0.79 5.30
N GLU A 51 6.64 1.38 5.87
CA GLU A 51 7.02 1.18 7.27
C GLU A 51 5.93 1.65 8.22
N ALA A 52 5.38 2.86 8.02
CA ALA A 52 4.31 3.39 8.84
C ALA A 52 3.06 2.51 8.83
N ILE A 53 2.67 1.98 7.66
CA ILE A 53 1.51 1.07 7.56
C ILE A 53 1.82 -0.25 8.25
N ARG A 54 3.00 -0.83 8.04
CA ARG A 54 3.38 -2.13 8.61
C ARG A 54 3.46 -2.09 10.12
N VAL A 55 4.04 -1.03 10.70
CA VAL A 55 4.17 -0.87 12.16
C VAL A 55 2.80 -0.73 12.82
N ASN A 56 1.84 -0.09 12.15
CA ASN A 56 0.51 0.20 12.69
C ASN A 56 -0.59 -0.70 12.09
N ALA A 57 -0.26 -1.82 11.43
CA ALA A 57 -1.24 -2.62 10.68
C ALA A 57 -2.36 -3.16 11.59
N ASP A 58 -2.00 -3.68 12.76
CA ASP A 58 -2.91 -4.17 13.79
C ASP A 58 -3.82 -3.06 14.35
N GLU A 59 -3.28 -1.86 14.55
CA GLU A 59 -4.04 -0.69 15.00
C GLU A 59 -4.99 -0.20 13.91
N LEU A 60 -4.51 -0.05 12.67
CA LEU A 60 -5.30 0.38 11.52
C LEU A 60 -6.43 -0.61 11.18
N ALA A 61 -6.24 -1.90 11.45
CA ALA A 61 -7.27 -2.92 11.27
C ALA A 61 -8.41 -2.80 12.28
N ARG A 62 -8.10 -2.31 13.49
CA ARG A 62 -9.06 -2.10 14.59
C ARG A 62 -9.66 -0.69 14.64
N ASP A 63 -9.01 0.28 13.99
CA ASP A 63 -9.48 1.66 13.91
C ASP A 63 -10.81 1.78 13.13
N GLU A 64 -11.42 2.97 13.18
CA GLU A 64 -12.61 3.28 12.41
C GLU A 64 -12.38 2.97 10.92
N PRO A 65 -13.29 2.21 10.26
CA PRO A 65 -13.13 1.81 8.87
C PRO A 65 -12.87 2.99 7.91
N GLU A 66 -13.40 4.19 8.23
CA GLU A 66 -13.11 5.41 7.47
C GLU A 66 -11.64 5.82 7.49
N ASN A 67 -10.97 5.72 8.65
CA ASN A 67 -9.56 6.07 8.79
C ASN A 67 -8.67 5.04 8.08
N ALA A 68 -8.98 3.75 8.31
CA ALA A 68 -8.36 2.63 7.60
C ALA A 68 -8.44 2.81 6.07
N ALA A 69 -9.63 3.14 5.56
CA ALA A 69 -9.87 3.39 4.15
C ALA A 69 -9.07 4.58 3.60
N ARG A 70 -8.93 5.67 4.36
CA ARG A 70 -8.14 6.85 3.94
C ARG A 70 -6.66 6.51 3.78
N VAL A 71 -6.09 5.73 4.69
CA VAL A 71 -4.70 5.26 4.62
C VAL A 71 -4.52 4.40 3.36
N LEU A 72 -5.43 3.45 3.13
CA LEU A 72 -5.39 2.59 1.93
C LEU A 72 -5.56 3.37 0.63
N GLN A 73 -6.43 4.39 0.62
CA GLN A 73 -6.61 5.26 -0.54
C GLN A 73 -5.32 6.02 -0.86
N LYS A 74 -4.64 6.56 0.16
CA LYS A 74 -3.39 7.30 -0.03
C LYS A 74 -2.27 6.39 -0.54
N ALA A 75 -2.10 5.22 0.07
CA ALA A 75 -1.12 4.22 -0.36
C ALA A 75 -1.36 3.77 -1.81
N THR A 76 -2.62 3.47 -2.13
CA THR A 76 -3.04 3.06 -3.48
C THR A 76 -2.82 4.15 -4.51
N ALA A 77 -3.11 5.41 -4.18
CA ALA A 77 -2.88 6.54 -5.06
C ALA A 77 -1.39 6.71 -5.37
N MET A 78 -0.53 6.51 -4.37
CA MET A 78 0.92 6.61 -4.54
C MET A 78 1.47 5.50 -5.43
N ILE A 79 1.05 4.25 -5.22
CA ILE A 79 1.39 3.12 -6.12
C ILE A 79 0.89 3.40 -7.54
N SER A 80 -0.33 3.89 -7.69
CA SER A 80 -0.92 4.18 -9.02
C SER A 80 -0.17 5.30 -9.73
N GLN A 81 0.25 6.33 -9.00
CA GLN A 81 1.07 7.41 -9.55
C GLN A 81 2.41 6.87 -10.04
N PHE A 82 3.07 6.00 -9.29
CA PHE A 82 4.31 5.36 -9.75
C PHE A 82 4.08 4.56 -11.04
N LYS A 83 3.07 3.67 -11.04
CA LYS A 83 2.75 2.82 -12.20
C LYS A 83 2.40 3.62 -13.46
N ALA A 84 1.74 4.77 -13.31
CA ALA A 84 1.38 5.63 -14.44
C ALA A 84 2.59 6.27 -15.13
N VAL A 85 3.65 6.54 -14.37
CA VAL A 85 4.91 7.12 -14.90
C VAL A 85 5.86 6.02 -15.38
N HIS A 86 5.67 4.78 -14.91
CA HIS A 86 6.54 3.64 -15.17
C HIS A 86 5.75 2.43 -15.69
N PRO A 87 5.20 2.43 -16.93
CA PRO A 87 4.27 1.39 -17.41
C PRO A 87 4.86 -0.03 -17.56
N TYR A 88 6.18 -0.22 -17.39
CA TYR A 88 6.87 -1.51 -17.49
C TYR A 88 7.51 -1.91 -16.15
N HIS A 89 6.71 -2.11 -15.10
CA HIS A 89 7.18 -2.67 -13.83
C HIS A 89 7.20 -4.21 -13.89
N MET A 90 8.23 -4.84 -13.32
CA MET A 90 8.32 -6.29 -13.17
C MET A 90 7.23 -6.76 -12.20
N ILE A 91 6.10 -7.23 -12.72
CA ILE A 91 5.04 -7.81 -11.89
C ILE A 91 5.54 -9.14 -11.32
N SER A 92 6.08 -9.12 -10.11
CA SER A 92 6.29 -10.34 -9.33
C SER A 92 4.92 -10.79 -8.80
N HIS A 93 4.19 -11.56 -9.61
CA HIS A 93 3.02 -12.30 -9.18
C HIS A 93 3.45 -13.40 -8.19
N SER A 94 3.54 -13.09 -6.90
CA SER A 94 3.32 -14.11 -5.87
C SER A 94 1.83 -14.10 -5.53
N LEU A 95 1.06 -14.85 -6.33
CA LEU A 95 -0.21 -15.41 -5.86
C LEU A 95 0.15 -16.54 -4.90
N HIS A 96 -0.29 -16.44 -3.64
CA HIS A 96 -0.31 -17.56 -2.70
C HIS A 96 -1.74 -18.07 -2.59
#